data_AF-A0A645E4I5-F1
#
_entry.id   AF-A0A645E4I5-F1
#
_cell.length_a   1.000
_cell.length_b   1.000
_cell.length_c   1.000
_cell.angle_alpha   90.00
_cell.angle_beta   90.00
_cell.angle_gamma   90.00
#
_symmetry.space_group_name_H-M   'P 1'
#
loop_
_entity.id
_entity.type
_entity.pdbx_description
1 polymer ?
#
loop_
_entity_poly.entity_id
_entity_poly.type
_entity_poly.pdbx_seq_one_letter_code
_entity_poly.pdbx_strand_id
1 'polypeptide(L)'
;MSQFSYGALEVARLKEAQMPVSAGFDPEGNLTRDPSQVIASRRILPAGYWKGAALSFVLDIFAACLALGKTTAAIGRLQGDEHGISQVFIAIDYRRIAPEGATQAILDDAVDNVLASIADGSGERISYPGQRRVNVIEENTVHGIPVDDLVWEKILGL
;
A
#
# COMPACT_ATOMS: atom_id res chain seq x y z
N MET A 1 6.43 3.84 -6.66
CA MET A 1 5.06 3.75 -6.10
C MET A 1 4.18 3.02 -7.11
N SER A 2 3.77 1.80 -6.79
CA SER A 2 3.02 0.90 -7.66
C SER A 2 1.54 0.83 -7.30
N GLN A 3 0.71 0.40 -8.25
CA GLN A 3 -0.73 0.19 -8.10
C GLN A 3 -1.05 -0.81 -6.97
N PHE A 4 -0.22 -1.84 -6.86
CA PHE A 4 -0.22 -2.81 -5.76
C PHE A 4 1.22 -2.98 -5.26
N SER A 5 1.42 -3.32 -3.99
CA SER A 5 2.74 -3.70 -3.49
C SER A 5 3.07 -5.15 -3.89
N TYR A 6 4.35 -5.53 -3.90
CA TYR A 6 4.73 -6.94 -4.08
C TYR A 6 4.10 -7.85 -3.02
N GLY A 7 3.97 -7.37 -1.77
CA GLY A 7 3.26 -8.12 -0.73
C GLY A 7 1.78 -8.35 -1.06
N ALA A 8 1.09 -7.36 -1.66
CA ALA A 8 -0.30 -7.55 -2.09
C ALA A 8 -0.42 -8.54 -3.27
N LEU A 9 0.54 -8.53 -4.20
CA LEU A 9 0.61 -9.51 -5.28
C LEU A 9 0.84 -10.92 -4.73
N GLU A 10 1.74 -11.07 -3.75
CA GLU A 10 2.03 -12.35 -3.12
C GLU A 10 0.81 -12.88 -2.35
N VAL A 11 0.09 -12.02 -1.63
CA VAL A 11 -1.17 -12.40 -0.96
C VAL A 11 -2.22 -12.86 -1.98
N ALA A 12 -2.36 -12.17 -3.12
CA ALA A 12 -3.27 -12.60 -4.17
C ALA A 12 -2.84 -13.94 -4.80
N ARG A 13 -1.53 -14.14 -5.00
CA ARG A 13 -0.93 -15.39 -5.49
C ARG A 13 -1.22 -16.56 -4.56
N LEU A 14 -1.04 -16.38 -3.25
CA LEU A 14 -1.35 -17.41 -2.23
C LEU A 14 -2.84 -17.78 -2.22
N LYS A 15 -3.71 -16.82 -2.50
CA LYS A 15 -5.17 -17.03 -2.63
C LYS A 15 -5.61 -17.53 -4.00
N GLU A 16 -4.67 -17.81 -4.91
CA GLU A 16 -4.93 -18.18 -6.31
C GLU A 16 -5.88 -17.19 -7.02
N ALA A 17 -5.82 -15.91 -6.64
CA ALA A 17 -6.75 -14.87 -7.07
C ALA A 17 -6.10 -13.90 -8.08
N GLN A 18 -6.91 -13.41 -9.01
CA GLN A 18 -6.53 -12.31 -9.90
C GLN A 18 -6.62 -10.96 -9.16
N MET A 19 -5.77 -10.01 -9.53
CA MET A 19 -5.87 -8.64 -9.03
C MET A 19 -7.16 -7.98 -9.52
N PRO A 20 -7.80 -7.07 -8.75
CA PRO A 20 -9.09 -6.49 -9.12
C PRO A 20 -9.00 -5.58 -10.36
N VAL A 21 -7.85 -4.97 -10.59
CA VAL A 21 -7.50 -4.18 -11.78
C VAL A 21 -6.11 -4.57 -12.29
N SER A 22 -5.73 -4.09 -13.47
CA SER A 22 -4.40 -4.35 -14.04
C SER A 22 -3.29 -3.99 -13.07
N ALA A 23 -2.38 -4.94 -12.83
CA ALA A 23 -1.35 -4.83 -11.80
C ALA A 23 0.04 -4.56 -12.37
N GLY A 24 0.25 -4.86 -13.64
CA GLY A 24 1.55 -4.74 -14.30
C GLY A 24 1.50 -5.27 -15.73
N PHE A 25 2.67 -5.58 -16.25
CA PHE A 25 2.85 -6.18 -17.56
C PHE A 25 3.38 -7.60 -17.44
N ASP A 26 2.92 -8.48 -18.32
CA ASP A 26 3.48 -9.82 -18.49
C ASP A 26 4.89 -9.76 -19.14
N PRO A 27 5.59 -10.90 -19.27
CA PRO A 27 6.87 -10.98 -19.98
C PRO A 27 6.79 -10.48 -21.44
N GLU A 28 5.66 -10.70 -22.11
CA GLU A 28 5.38 -10.31 -23.49
C GLU A 28 5.10 -8.79 -23.64
N GLY A 29 4.85 -8.08 -22.54
CA GLY A 29 4.59 -6.64 -22.50
C GLY A 29 3.11 -6.24 -22.52
N ASN A 30 2.17 -7.17 -22.36
CA ASN A 30 0.75 -6.87 -22.27
C ASN A 30 0.32 -6.60 -20.82
N LEU A 31 -0.71 -5.77 -20.64
CA LEU A 31 -1.30 -5.53 -19.32
C LEU A 31 -1.93 -6.82 -18.78
N THR A 32 -1.64 -7.12 -17.51
CA THR A 32 -2.15 -8.31 -16.85
C THR A 32 -2.65 -8.03 -15.44
N ARG A 33 -3.58 -8.88 -15.00
CA ARG A 33 -4.12 -8.94 -13.63
C ARG A 33 -3.54 -10.12 -12.84
N ASP A 34 -2.74 -10.97 -13.50
CA ASP A 34 -2.13 -12.15 -12.89
C ASP A 34 -0.93 -11.74 -12.03
N PRO A 35 -0.99 -11.91 -10.69
CA PRO A 35 0.10 -11.52 -9.82
C PRO A 35 1.40 -12.27 -10.13
N SER A 36 1.32 -13.54 -10.56
CA SER A 36 2.48 -14.37 -10.85
C SER A 36 3.28 -13.84 -12.05
N GLN A 37 2.57 -13.43 -13.10
CA GLN A 37 3.20 -12.86 -14.29
C GLN A 37 3.87 -11.51 -14.01
N VAL A 38 3.24 -10.66 -13.19
CA VAL A 38 3.81 -9.37 -12.79
C VAL A 38 5.05 -9.55 -11.92
N ILE A 39 5.03 -10.50 -10.98
CA ILE A 39 6.19 -10.83 -10.14
C ILE A 39 7.34 -11.35 -11.01
N ALA A 40 7.06 -12.24 -11.97
CA ALA A 40 8.07 -12.82 -12.85
C ALA A 40 8.71 -11.76 -13.77
N SER A 41 7.91 -10.87 -14.35
CA SER A 41 8.40 -9.82 -15.25
C SER A 41 9.09 -8.66 -14.50
N ARG A 42 8.76 -8.47 -13.22
CA ARG A 42 9.10 -7.28 -12.39
C ARG A 42 8.60 -5.96 -12.99
N ARG A 43 7.63 -6.01 -13.91
CA ARG A 43 7.06 -4.83 -14.60
C ARG A 43 5.76 -4.41 -13.91
N ILE A 44 5.86 -4.00 -12.65
CA ILE A 44 4.70 -3.56 -11.88
C ILE A 44 4.18 -2.21 -12.38
N LEU A 45 2.85 -2.05 -12.43
CA LEU A 45 2.23 -0.83 -12.93
C LEU A 45 2.32 0.28 -11.86
N PRO A 46 2.80 1.50 -12.19
CA PRO A 46 2.72 2.64 -11.28
C PRO A 46 1.27 3.03 -10.98
N ALA A 47 0.96 3.38 -9.72
CA ALA A 47 -0.38 3.83 -9.35
C ALA A 47 -0.74 5.12 -10.11
N GLY A 48 -1.83 5.10 -10.90
CA GLY A 48 -2.17 6.25 -11.75
C GLY A 48 -1.10 6.60 -12.79
N TYR A 49 -0.38 5.60 -13.30
CA TYR A 49 0.63 5.73 -14.36
C TYR A 49 1.71 6.77 -14.04
N TRP A 50 1.84 7.82 -14.86
CA TRP A 50 2.87 8.85 -14.70
C TRP A 50 2.77 9.58 -13.36
N LYS A 51 1.59 9.63 -12.72
CA LYS A 51 1.41 10.28 -11.41
C LYS A 51 2.15 9.51 -10.32
N GLY A 52 1.98 8.18 -10.26
CA GLY A 52 2.69 7.32 -9.31
C GLY A 52 4.18 7.28 -9.57
N ALA A 53 4.61 7.29 -10.84
CA ALA A 53 6.02 7.36 -11.21
C ALA A 53 6.66 8.67 -10.72
N ALA A 54 6.02 9.82 -11.00
CA ALA A 54 6.51 11.13 -10.57
C ALA A 54 6.55 11.26 -9.04
N LEU A 55 5.49 10.83 -8.34
CA LEU A 55 5.45 10.87 -6.88
C LEU A 55 6.56 10.00 -6.26
N SER A 56 6.81 8.82 -6.82
CA SER A 56 7.90 7.94 -6.36
C SER A 56 9.26 8.60 -6.46
N PHE A 57 9.51 9.31 -7.56
CA PHE A 57 10.77 9.99 -7.80
C PHE A 57 10.98 11.17 -6.84
N VAL A 58 9.95 11.97 -6.61
CA VAL A 58 10.02 13.10 -5.67
C VAL A 58 10.23 12.61 -4.24
N LEU A 59 9.55 11.55 -3.81
CA LEU A 59 9.73 10.99 -2.47
C LEU A 59 11.15 10.42 -2.27
N ASP A 60 11.73 9.77 -3.29
CA ASP A 60 13.10 9.26 -3.25
C ASP A 60 14.13 10.39 -3.03
N ILE A 61 14.00 11.47 -3.82
CA ILE A 61 14.85 12.66 -3.66
C ILE A 61 14.63 13.30 -2.29
N PHE A 62 13.38 13.49 -1.88
CA PHE A 62 13.04 14.13 -0.62
C PHE A 62 13.63 13.37 0.57
N ALA A 63 13.48 12.04 0.59
CA ALA A 63 14.02 11.20 1.65
C ALA A 63 15.55 11.19 1.67
N ALA A 64 16.18 11.02 0.51
CA ALA A 64 17.64 11.01 0.42
C ALA A 64 18.26 12.36 0.80
N CYS A 65 17.70 13.48 0.34
CA CYS A 65 18.21 14.81 0.64
C CYS A 65 18.08 15.16 2.13
N LEU A 66 16.92 14.93 2.75
CA LEU A 66 16.71 15.26 4.15
C LEU A 66 17.56 14.41 5.10
N ALA A 67 17.77 13.14 4.77
CA ALA A 67 18.59 12.23 5.55
C ALA A 67 20.09 12.33 5.22
N LEU A 68 20.48 13.11 4.19
CA LEU A 68 21.80 13.01 3.53
C LEU A 68 22.18 11.56 3.20
N GLY A 69 21.18 10.77 2.80
CA GLY A 69 21.24 9.33 2.58
C GLY A 69 21.37 8.95 1.11
N LYS A 70 20.95 7.72 0.79
CA LYS A 70 21.00 7.15 -0.56
C LYS A 70 19.64 7.26 -1.25
N THR A 71 19.65 7.57 -2.54
CA THR A 71 18.49 7.39 -3.43
C THR A 71 18.31 5.92 -3.81
N THR A 72 17.16 5.58 -4.37
CA THR A 72 16.86 4.24 -4.91
C THR A 72 17.90 3.81 -5.96
N ALA A 73 18.36 4.75 -6.79
CA ALA A 73 19.41 4.50 -7.78
C ALA A 73 20.79 4.20 -7.17
N ALA A 74 21.10 4.76 -5.99
CA ALA A 74 22.32 4.44 -5.26
C ALA A 74 22.19 3.10 -4.52
N ILE A 75 21.01 2.80 -3.96
CA ILE A 75 20.70 1.53 -3.31
C ILE A 75 20.79 0.38 -4.30
N GLY A 76 20.26 0.53 -5.51
CA GLY A 76 20.34 -0.49 -6.56
C GLY A 76 21.75 -0.82 -7.07
N ARG A 77 22.78 -0.09 -6.62
CA ARG A 77 24.20 -0.38 -6.90
C ARG A 77 24.91 -1.07 -5.73
N LEU A 78 24.26 -1.19 -4.58
CA LEU A 78 24.81 -1.90 -3.43
C LEU A 78 24.82 -3.41 -3.72
N GLN A 79 25.77 -4.12 -3.10
CA GLN A 79 25.81 -5.57 -3.19
C GLN A 79 24.84 -6.20 -2.19
N GLY A 80 24.21 -7.30 -2.57
CA GLY A 80 23.24 -8.00 -1.73
C GLY A 80 21.82 -7.45 -1.89
N ASP A 81 20.98 -7.72 -0.89
CA ASP A 81 19.57 -7.32 -0.88
C ASP A 81 19.37 -5.83 -0.56
N GLU A 82 18.12 -5.38 -0.58
CA GLU A 82 17.76 -4.00 -0.27
C GLU A 82 18.14 -3.61 1.18
N HIS A 83 19.06 -2.66 1.33
CA HIS A 83 19.50 -2.15 2.64
C HIS A 83 20.01 -0.72 2.55
N GLY A 84 20.15 -0.05 3.69
CA GLY A 84 20.68 1.33 3.77
C GLY A 84 19.76 2.38 3.13
N ILE A 85 18.45 2.16 3.23
CA ILE A 85 17.40 3.03 2.70
C ILE A 85 17.30 4.37 3.45
N SER A 86 16.78 5.38 2.77
CA SER A 86 16.50 6.70 3.37
C SER A 86 15.02 6.78 3.78
N GLN A 87 14.74 7.30 4.97
CA GLN A 87 13.39 7.39 5.53
C GLN A 87 13.14 8.78 6.14
N VAL A 88 11.91 9.27 6.04
CA VAL A 88 11.47 10.54 6.63
C VAL A 88 10.20 10.30 7.43
N PHE A 89 10.17 10.85 8.64
CA PHE A 89 9.01 10.81 9.53
C PHE A 89 8.57 12.24 9.82
N ILE A 90 7.28 12.52 9.66
CA ILE A 90 6.69 13.85 9.90
C ILE A 90 5.58 13.69 10.93
N ALA A 91 5.65 14.46 12.01
CA ALA A 91 4.63 14.54 13.03
C ALA A 91 4.13 15.99 13.14
N ILE A 92 2.81 16.18 13.07
CA ILE A 92 2.16 17.50 13.15
C ILE A 92 1.20 17.49 14.33
N ASP A 93 1.47 18.33 15.35
CA ASP A 93 0.56 18.55 16.48
C ASP A 93 -0.49 19.59 16.10
N TYR A 94 -1.55 19.14 15.41
CA TYR A 94 -2.58 20.04 14.85
C TYR A 94 -3.29 20.88 15.92
N ARG A 95 -3.33 20.42 17.18
CA ARG A 95 -3.99 21.11 18.30
C ARG A 95 -3.36 22.47 18.64
N ARG A 96 -2.14 22.71 18.17
CA ARG A 96 -1.46 24.01 18.27
C ARG A 96 -1.86 24.99 17.16
N ILE A 97 -2.57 24.51 16.15
CA ILE A 97 -2.88 25.23 14.90
C ILE A 97 -4.39 25.46 14.79
N ALA A 98 -5.20 24.47 15.15
CA ALA A 98 -6.65 24.49 14.98
C ALA A 98 -7.39 24.07 16.27
N PRO A 99 -8.54 24.68 16.61
CA PRO A 99 -9.37 24.26 17.73
C PRO A 99 -9.97 22.87 17.51
N GLU A 100 -9.87 22.01 18.54
CA GLU A 100 -10.29 20.60 18.48
C GLU A 100 -11.75 20.43 18.03
N GLY A 101 -12.69 21.16 18.63
CA GLY A 101 -14.12 21.03 18.28
C GLY A 101 -14.44 21.39 16.82
N ALA A 102 -13.77 22.41 16.28
CA ALA A 102 -13.93 22.79 14.87
C ALA A 102 -13.32 21.74 13.93
N THR A 103 -12.16 21.19 14.29
CA THR A 103 -11.51 20.11 13.53
C THR A 103 -12.35 18.83 13.57
N GLN A 104 -12.91 18.47 14.72
CA GLN A 104 -13.76 17.29 14.87
C GLN A 104 -15.02 17.41 14.00
N ALA A 105 -15.69 18.56 14.01
CA ALA A 105 -16.88 18.77 13.18
C ALA A 105 -16.57 18.64 11.67
N ILE A 106 -15.42 19.15 11.21
CA ILE A 106 -14.98 19.00 9.81
C ILE A 106 -14.69 17.53 9.48
N LEU A 107 -14.07 16.80 10.40
CA LEU A 107 -13.77 15.39 10.22
C LEU A 107 -15.05 14.56 10.11
N ASP A 108 -15.99 14.77 11.04
CA ASP A 108 -17.27 14.05 11.08
C ASP A 108 -18.07 14.31 9.80
N ASP A 109 -18.20 15.57 9.38
CA ASP A 109 -18.90 15.93 8.13
C ASP A 109 -18.28 15.26 6.90
N ALA A 110 -16.95 15.26 6.78
CA ALA A 110 -16.25 14.63 5.66
C ALA A 110 -16.43 13.11 5.64
N VAL A 111 -16.35 12.46 6.81
CA VAL A 111 -16.56 11.00 6.93
C VAL A 111 -18.01 10.64 6.62
N ASP A 112 -18.97 11.36 7.21
CA ASP A 112 -20.40 11.14 6.98
C ASP A 112 -20.76 11.32 5.51
N ASN A 113 -20.20 12.35 4.85
CA ASN A 113 -20.40 12.57 3.42
C ASN A 113 -19.91 11.41 2.55
N VAL A 114 -18.71 10.88 2.84
CA VAL A 114 -18.18 9.71 2.12
C VAL A 114 -19.08 8.50 2.34
N LEU A 115 -19.47 8.21 3.58
CA LEU A 115 -20.28 7.04 3.92
C LEU A 115 -21.72 7.13 3.41
N ALA A 116 -22.24 8.34 3.20
CA ALA A 116 -23.56 8.59 2.61
C ALA A 116 -23.57 8.55 1.07
N SER A 117 -22.43 8.26 0.42
CA SER A 117 -22.37 8.19 -1.04
C SER A 117 -23.27 7.09 -1.60
N ILE A 118 -23.75 7.29 -2.83
CA ILE A 118 -24.56 6.28 -3.53
C ILE A 118 -23.64 5.14 -3.97
N ALA A 119 -23.95 3.91 -3.56
CA ALA A 119 -23.19 2.73 -3.95
C ALA A 119 -23.26 2.50 -5.48
N ASP A 120 -22.18 1.96 -6.04
CA ASP A 120 -22.04 1.66 -7.47
C ASP A 120 -22.76 0.38 -7.92
N GLY A 121 -23.49 -0.28 -7.01
CA GLY A 121 -24.20 -1.53 -7.27
C GLY A 121 -23.33 -2.79 -7.22
N SER A 122 -22.03 -2.68 -6.93
CA SER A 122 -21.11 -3.83 -6.82
C SER A 122 -21.35 -4.71 -5.60
N GLY A 123 -22.11 -4.22 -4.61
CA GLY A 123 -22.28 -4.86 -3.30
C GLY A 123 -21.12 -4.61 -2.34
N GLU A 124 -20.06 -3.93 -2.77
CA GLU A 124 -18.99 -3.51 -1.87
C GLU A 124 -19.44 -2.37 -0.95
N ARG A 125 -19.08 -2.47 0.34
CA ARG A 125 -19.35 -1.42 1.31
C ARG A 125 -18.46 -0.20 1.01
N ILE A 126 -19.08 0.96 0.89
CA ILE A 126 -18.37 2.26 0.87
C ILE A 126 -17.62 2.43 2.20
N SER A 127 -16.33 2.72 2.11
CA SER A 127 -15.46 2.88 3.27
C SER A 127 -14.40 3.94 3.03
N TYR A 128 -13.99 4.64 4.07
CA TYR A 128 -12.86 5.58 4.01
C TYR A 128 -11.51 4.88 4.27
N PRO A 129 -10.38 5.45 3.81
CA PRO A 129 -9.06 4.88 4.03
C PRO A 129 -8.77 4.63 5.51
N GLY A 130 -8.40 3.40 5.85
CA GLY A 130 -8.08 3.00 7.23
C GLY A 130 -9.25 2.39 8.02
N GLN A 131 -10.50 2.61 7.61
CA GLN A 131 -11.67 2.08 8.33
C GLN A 131 -11.64 0.55 8.46
N ARG A 132 -11.27 -0.15 7.38
CA ARG A 132 -11.19 -1.63 7.36
C ARG A 132 -10.19 -2.19 8.38
N ARG A 133 -9.14 -1.44 8.75
CA ARG A 133 -8.11 -1.90 9.70
C ARG A 133 -8.67 -2.04 11.11
N VAL A 134 -9.59 -1.15 11.52
CA VAL A 134 -10.20 -1.20 12.85
C VAL A 134 -10.97 -2.52 13.02
N ASN A 135 -11.82 -2.85 12.06
CA ASN A 135 -12.58 -4.10 12.07
C ASN A 135 -11.66 -5.33 12.11
N VAL A 136 -10.59 -5.35 11.31
CA VAL A 136 -9.63 -6.47 11.30
C VAL A 136 -8.94 -6.65 12.66
N ILE A 137 -8.62 -5.55 13.36
CA ILE A 137 -8.04 -5.63 14.71
C ILE A 137 -9.06 -6.21 15.70
N GLU A 138 -10.30 -5.73 15.65
CA GLU A 138 -11.37 -6.23 16.53
C GLU A 138 -11.63 -7.73 16.31
N GLU A 139 -11.80 -8.14 15.05
CA GLU A 139 -12.00 -9.54 14.66
C GLU A 139 -10.83 -10.41 15.12
N ASN A 140 -9.59 -10.01 14.83
CA ASN A 140 -8.40 -10.79 15.20
C ASN A 140 -8.18 -10.85 16.72
N THR A 141 -8.63 -9.84 17.47
CA THR A 141 -8.53 -9.84 18.93
C THR A 141 -9.48 -10.87 19.54
N VAL A 142 -10.66 -11.05 18.95
CA VAL A 142 -11.69 -11.99 19.43
C VAL A 142 -11.44 -13.41 18.93
N HIS A 143 -11.05 -13.57 17.66
CA HIS A 143 -10.98 -14.86 16.98
C HIS A 143 -9.56 -15.39 16.77
N GLY A 144 -8.54 -14.60 17.12
CA GLY A 144 -7.14 -14.89 16.81
C GLY A 144 -6.71 -14.36 15.44
N ILE A 145 -5.40 -14.29 15.21
CA ILE A 145 -4.83 -13.77 13.97
C ILE A 145 -4.78 -14.90 12.94
N PRO A 146 -5.49 -14.80 11.80
CA PRO A 146 -5.38 -15.80 10.74
C PRO A 146 -4.02 -15.68 10.05
N VAL A 147 -3.35 -16.81 9.87
CA VAL A 147 -2.08 -16.94 9.16
C VAL A 147 -2.24 -18.03 8.10
N ASP A 148 -1.71 -17.79 6.91
CA ASP A 148 -1.70 -18.78 5.83
C ASP A 148 -0.81 -19.97 6.22
N ASP A 149 -1.30 -21.20 6.00
CA ASP A 149 -0.61 -22.42 6.42
C ASP A 149 0.79 -22.54 5.80
N LEU A 150 0.95 -22.17 4.51
CA LEU A 150 2.25 -22.23 3.84
C LEU A 150 3.23 -21.21 4.41
N VAL A 151 2.74 -20.04 4.84
CA VAL A 151 3.56 -19.04 5.54
C VAL A 151 3.93 -19.53 6.93
N TRP A 152 3.01 -20.15 7.65
CA TRP A 152 3.25 -20.68 8.99
C TRP A 152 4.27 -21.82 8.99
N GLU A 153 4.15 -22.77 8.06
CA GLU A 153 5.12 -23.85 7.87
C GLU A 153 6.53 -23.31 7.58
N LYS A 154 6.64 -22.28 6.73
CA LYS A 154 7.93 -21.62 6.48
C LYS A 154 8.53 -21.01 7.74
N ILE A 155 7.72 -20.39 8.60
CA ILE A 155 8.18 -19.81 9.87
C ILE A 155 8.64 -20.91 10.83
N LEU A 156 7.91 -22.02 10.92
CA LEU A 156 8.31 -23.16 11.76
C LEU A 156 9.58 -23.86 11.27
N GLY A 157 9.94 -23.70 9.99
CA GLY A 157 11.15 -24.24 9.39
C GLY A 157 12.39 -23.33 9.47
N LEU A 158 12.30 -22.16 10.09
CA LEU A 158 13.44 -21.25 10.36
C LEU A 158 14.26 -21.72 11.57
#